data_AF-A0A6P0T9D4-F1
#
_entry.id   AF-A0A6P0T9D4-F1
#
_cell.length_a   1.000
_cell.length_b   1.000
_cell.length_c   1.000
_cell.angle_alpha   90.00
_cell.angle_beta   90.00
_cell.angle_gamma   90.00
#
_symmetry.space_group_name_H-M   'P 1'
#
loop_
_entity.id
_entity.type
_entity.pdbx_description
1 polymer ?
#
loop_
_entity_poly.entity_id
_entity_poly.type
_entity_poly.pdbx_seq_one_letter_code
_entity_poly.pdbx_strand_id
1 'polypeptide(L)'
;MLAGTSGFRSSGDIVFDPTQNLFWGTSTSNRLVTIGLDGSVNEIGNIGFSNVYGLFFNEGILYGHTAAGEQITLDVATGAGTFDKQITGNSGQIWGSASLPSTGGVSQSVPEPASVLGLLGLTAFGALSYRKR
;
A
#
# COMPACT_ATOMS: atom_id res chain seq x y z
N MET A 1 -5.48 -13.14 18.46
CA MET A 1 -4.06 -12.77 18.64
C MET A 1 -3.27 -13.59 17.63
N LEU A 2 -2.46 -12.94 16.78
CA LEU A 2 -1.59 -13.66 15.83
C LEU A 2 -0.41 -14.24 16.62
N ALA A 3 -0.11 -15.52 16.41
CA ALA A 3 0.95 -16.22 17.11
C ALA A 3 2.31 -15.60 16.71
N GLY A 4 2.96 -14.88 17.63
CA GLY A 4 4.27 -14.25 17.41
C GLY A 4 4.40 -12.80 17.91
N THR A 5 3.31 -12.09 18.21
CA THR A 5 3.36 -10.65 18.50
C THR A 5 3.53 -10.29 19.98
N SER A 6 4.28 -11.04 20.79
CA SER A 6 4.41 -10.71 22.22
C SER A 6 5.11 -9.36 22.40
N GLY A 7 4.34 -8.31 22.67
CA GLY A 7 4.84 -6.95 22.91
C GLY A 7 4.66 -5.96 21.75
N PHE A 8 4.41 -6.42 20.52
CA PHE A 8 4.15 -5.52 19.40
C PHE A 8 2.69 -5.06 19.39
N ARG A 9 2.50 -3.74 19.38
CA ARG A 9 1.22 -3.08 19.13
C ARG A 9 1.42 -2.10 17.98
N SER A 10 0.68 -2.31 16.89
CA SER A 10 0.71 -1.40 15.75
C SER A 10 0.20 -0.02 16.15
N SER A 11 0.80 1.02 15.58
CA SER A 11 0.26 2.39 15.63
C SER A 11 -0.94 2.57 14.71
N GLY A 12 -0.99 1.84 13.60
CA GLY A 12 -2.04 1.98 12.60
C GLY A 12 -1.84 1.00 11.45
N ASP A 13 -1.17 1.47 10.40
CA ASP A 13 -1.01 0.79 9.12
C ASP A 13 0.17 -0.21 9.08
N ILE A 14 0.14 -1.09 8.07
CA ILE A 14 1.26 -1.94 7.65
C ILE A 14 1.33 -1.93 6.12
N VAL A 15 2.53 -1.99 5.56
CA VAL A 15 2.74 -1.95 4.11
C VAL A 15 3.59 -3.12 3.65
N PHE A 16 3.16 -3.80 2.58
CA PHE A 16 3.90 -4.93 2.02
C PHE A 16 5.08 -4.46 1.19
N ASP A 17 6.25 -5.07 1.41
CA ASP A 17 7.45 -4.93 0.59
C ASP A 17 7.65 -6.22 -0.23
N PRO A 18 7.37 -6.19 -1.54
CA PRO A 18 7.53 -7.36 -2.40
C PRO A 18 8.99 -7.71 -2.68
N THR A 19 9.93 -6.79 -2.47
CA THR A 19 11.36 -7.04 -2.70
C THR A 19 11.98 -7.87 -1.59
N GLN A 20 11.50 -7.67 -0.36
CA GLN A 20 11.94 -8.40 0.83
C GLN A 20 10.95 -9.48 1.28
N ASN A 21 9.76 -9.53 0.67
CA ASN A 21 8.69 -10.47 0.98
C ASN A 21 8.27 -10.43 2.47
N LEU A 22 8.07 -9.22 2.99
CA LEU A 22 7.68 -8.93 4.37
C LEU A 22 6.76 -7.71 4.43
N PHE A 23 6.21 -7.40 5.60
CA PHE A 23 5.50 -6.15 5.85
C PHE A 23 6.35 -5.21 6.71
N TRP A 24 6.25 -3.92 6.44
CA TRP A 24 6.73 -2.85 7.31
C TRP A 24 5.57 -2.33 8.16
N GLY A 25 5.86 -1.94 9.39
CA GLY A 25 4.87 -1.38 10.31
C GLY A 25 5.52 -0.42 11.31
N THR A 26 4.68 0.35 11.98
CA THR A 26 5.09 1.21 13.09
C THR A 26 4.43 0.77 14.38
N SER A 27 5.14 0.86 15.49
CA SER A 27 4.62 0.50 16.81
C SER A 27 4.12 1.71 17.59
N THR A 28 3.23 1.50 18.57
CA THR A 28 2.77 2.55 19.49
C THR A 28 3.89 3.16 20.34
N SER A 29 5.08 2.55 20.33
CA SER A 29 6.30 3.06 20.98
C SER A 29 7.20 3.80 19.99
N ASN A 30 6.68 4.22 18.84
CA ASN A 30 7.39 4.97 17.79
C ASN A 30 8.60 4.23 17.22
N ARG A 31 8.46 2.90 17.06
CA ARG A 31 9.50 2.05 16.47
C ARG A 31 9.09 1.64 15.06
N LEU A 32 10.05 1.62 14.13
CA LEU A 32 9.88 0.95 12.85
C LEU A 32 10.13 -0.55 13.06
N VAL A 33 9.26 -1.38 12.51
CA VAL A 33 9.36 -2.84 12.60
C VAL A 33 9.15 -3.48 11.23
N THR A 34 9.66 -4.70 11.08
CA THR A 34 9.27 -5.62 10.01
C THR A 34 8.41 -6.75 10.59
N ILE A 35 7.48 -7.24 9.80
CA ILE A 35 6.59 -8.35 10.14
C ILE A 35 6.72 -9.41 9.03
N GLY A 36 7.21 -10.59 9.38
CA GLY A 36 7.30 -11.72 8.47
C GLY A 36 5.92 -12.28 8.09
N LEU A 37 5.86 -13.06 7.01
CA LEU A 37 4.62 -13.73 6.58
C LEU A 37 4.11 -14.77 7.59
N ASP A 38 4.98 -15.23 8.48
CA ASP A 38 4.65 -16.09 9.63
C ASP A 38 4.13 -15.31 10.85
N GLY A 39 4.09 -13.97 10.77
CA GLY A 39 3.70 -13.09 11.87
C GLY A 39 4.83 -12.75 12.85
N SER A 40 6.07 -13.19 12.59
CA SER A 40 7.23 -12.79 13.38
C SER A 40 7.46 -11.28 13.26
N VAL A 41 7.76 -10.62 14.38
CA VAL A 41 8.02 -9.17 14.39
C VAL A 41 9.47 -8.93 14.76
N ASN A 42 10.16 -8.12 13.98
CA ASN A 42 11.51 -7.67 14.27
C ASN A 42 11.57 -6.14 14.32
N GLU A 43 12.21 -5.60 15.34
CA GLU A 43 12.37 -4.17 15.51
C GLU A 43 13.60 -3.66 14.76
N ILE A 44 13.45 -2.58 14.00
CA ILE A 44 14.54 -1.98 13.21
C ILE A 44 15.15 -0.81 13.97
N GLY A 45 14.33 0.11 14.47
CA GLY A 45 14.86 1.27 15.19
C GLY A 45 13.83 2.32 15.61
N ASN A 46 14.34 3.41 16.19
CA ASN A 46 13.52 4.55 16.63
C ASN A 46 13.21 5.43 15.42
N ILE A 47 11.94 5.80 15.24
CA ILE A 47 11.54 6.69 14.17
C ILE A 47 11.96 8.13 14.45
N GLY A 48 12.00 8.56 15.72
CA GLY A 48 12.23 9.96 16.08
C GLY A 48 11.02 10.87 15.84
N PHE A 49 9.91 10.32 15.33
CA PHE A 49 8.61 10.98 15.19
C PHE A 49 7.56 10.21 16.00
N SER A 50 6.59 10.92 16.53
CA SER A 50 5.50 10.32 17.31
C SER A 50 4.29 10.03 16.44
N ASN A 51 3.58 8.95 16.75
CA ASN A 51 2.25 8.67 16.21
C ASN A 51 2.23 8.61 14.67
N VAL A 52 3.06 7.74 14.09
CA VAL A 52 3.09 7.47 12.65
C VAL A 52 2.02 6.43 12.32
N TYR A 53 0.95 6.85 11.64
CA TYR A 53 -0.26 6.02 11.48
C TYR A 53 -0.43 5.45 10.07
N GLY A 54 -0.07 6.19 9.02
CA GLY A 54 -0.12 5.73 7.63
C GLY A 54 1.28 5.40 7.12
N LEU A 55 1.39 4.38 6.28
CA LEU A 55 2.65 3.95 5.67
C LEU A 55 2.46 3.63 4.20
N PHE A 56 3.40 4.04 3.34
CA PHE A 56 3.36 3.63 1.94
C PHE A 56 4.76 3.64 1.32
N PHE A 57 4.94 2.81 0.30
CA PHE A 57 6.07 2.92 -0.60
C PHE A 57 5.74 3.81 -1.78
N ASN A 58 6.73 4.61 -2.17
CA ASN A 58 6.79 5.25 -3.47
C ASN A 58 8.23 5.19 -3.99
N GLU A 59 8.42 4.65 -5.20
CA GLU A 59 9.73 4.54 -5.85
C GLU A 59 10.83 3.92 -4.96
N GLY A 60 10.45 2.94 -4.14
CA GLY A 60 11.38 2.23 -3.23
C GLY A 60 11.69 2.97 -1.93
N ILE A 61 11.12 4.15 -1.71
CA ILE A 61 11.25 4.90 -0.46
C ILE A 61 10.02 4.63 0.41
N LEU A 62 10.25 4.29 1.67
CA LEU A 62 9.19 4.12 2.67
C LEU A 62 8.86 5.49 3.27
N TYR A 63 7.58 5.85 3.20
CA TYR A 63 7.04 7.07 3.78
C TYR A 63 6.09 6.75 4.93
N GLY A 64 5.97 7.70 5.87
CA GLY A 64 5.01 7.66 6.95
C GLY A 64 4.24 8.97 7.10
N HIS A 65 3.06 8.90 7.70
CA HIS A 65 2.27 10.08 8.08
C HIS A 65 2.08 10.18 9.60
N THR A 66 2.43 11.34 10.16
CA THR A 66 2.35 11.58 11.60
C THR A 66 0.99 12.15 11.99
N ALA A 67 0.65 12.06 13.28
CA ALA A 67 -0.53 12.74 13.83
C ALA A 67 -0.48 14.27 13.70
N ALA A 68 0.69 14.86 13.50
CA ALA A 68 0.88 16.29 13.30
C ALA A 68 0.61 16.75 11.85
N GLY A 69 0.21 15.83 10.97
CA GLY A 69 -0.03 16.12 9.56
C GLY A 69 1.24 16.20 8.72
N GLU A 70 2.33 15.59 9.20
CA GLU A 70 3.61 15.57 8.49
C GLU A 70 3.71 14.31 7.64
N GLN A 71 4.35 14.42 6.48
CA GLN A 71 4.93 13.29 5.76
C GLN A 71 6.41 13.20 6.13
N ILE A 72 6.86 11.99 6.45
CA ILE A 72 8.25 11.67 6.74
C ILE A 72 8.74 10.57 5.81
N THR A 73 10.03 10.56 5.52
CA THR A 73 10.72 9.39 4.96
C THR A 73 11.25 8.54 6.11
N LEU A 74 11.31 7.22 5.91
CA LEU A 74 11.77 6.26 6.91
C LEU A 74 12.96 5.48 6.34
N ASP A 75 14.08 5.54 7.04
CA ASP A 75 15.27 4.76 6.72
C ASP A 75 15.05 3.29 7.12
N VAL A 76 15.03 2.39 6.14
CA VAL A 76 14.74 0.97 6.35
C VAL A 76 15.89 0.20 7.03
N ALA A 77 17.09 0.76 7.10
CA ALA A 77 18.24 0.13 7.75
C ALA A 77 18.33 0.49 9.24
N THR A 78 17.96 1.72 9.60
CA THR A 78 18.12 2.28 10.95
C THR A 78 16.81 2.56 11.66
N GLY A 79 15.71 2.61 10.94
CA GLY A 79 14.39 3.00 11.44
C GLY A 79 14.17 4.49 11.60
N ALA A 80 15.20 5.33 11.40
CA ALA A 80 15.11 6.77 11.63
C ALA A 80 14.24 7.46 10.59
N GLY A 81 13.36 8.34 11.06
CA GLY A 81 12.54 9.19 10.22
C GLY A 81 13.24 10.50 9.87
N THR A 82 12.92 11.06 8.71
CA THR A 82 13.31 12.42 8.32
C THR A 82 12.08 13.16 7.79
N PHE A 83 11.87 14.40 8.26
CA PHE A 83 10.78 15.24 7.76
C PHE A 83 10.92 15.48 6.26
N ASP A 84 9.83 15.27 5.52
CA ASP A 84 9.77 15.52 4.08
C ASP A 84 8.94 16.78 3.79
N LYS A 85 7.67 16.79 4.23
CA LYS A 85 6.77 17.94 4.02
C LYS A 85 5.60 17.96 5.00
N GLN A 86 4.98 19.13 5.10
CA GLN A 86 3.67 19.27 5.74
C GLN A 86 2.57 18.93 4.73
N ILE A 87 1.60 18.13 5.17
CA ILE A 87 0.44 17.77 4.34
C ILE A 87 -0.59 18.89 4.46
N THR A 88 -0.91 19.51 3.32
CA THR A 88 -1.90 20.58 3.23
C THR A 88 -3.22 20.05 2.69
N GLY A 89 -4.34 20.68 3.06
CA GLY A 89 -5.67 20.32 2.54
C GLY A 89 -6.33 19.13 3.23
N ASN A 90 -5.70 18.59 4.28
CA ASN A 90 -6.26 17.61 5.19
C ASN A 90 -6.28 18.20 6.61
N SER A 91 -7.40 18.06 7.32
CA SER A 91 -7.57 18.51 8.72
C SER A 91 -7.48 17.37 9.73
N GLY A 92 -7.35 16.12 9.27
CA GLY A 92 -7.30 14.93 10.11
C GLY A 92 -6.01 14.13 9.99
N GLN A 93 -5.94 13.04 10.75
CA GLN A 93 -4.86 12.05 10.70
C GLN A 93 -5.03 11.12 9.50
N ILE A 94 -3.93 10.68 8.90
CA ILE A 94 -3.94 9.67 7.83
C ILE A 94 -3.55 8.33 8.45
N TRP A 95 -4.52 7.44 8.58
CA TRP A 95 -4.38 6.13 9.25
C TRP A 95 -4.06 4.97 8.31
N GLY A 96 -4.16 5.17 7.00
CA GLY A 96 -3.85 4.17 6.00
C GLY A 96 -3.45 4.83 4.69
N SER A 97 -2.36 4.35 4.09
CA SER A 97 -1.82 4.90 2.83
C SER A 97 -1.55 3.79 1.83
N ALA A 98 -2.21 3.84 0.68
CA ALA A 98 -1.95 2.88 -0.37
C ALA A 98 -0.58 3.15 -1.00
N SER A 99 0.22 2.11 -1.17
CA SER A 99 1.44 2.18 -1.99
C SER A 99 1.09 2.25 -3.47
N LEU A 100 1.93 2.93 -4.24
CA LEU A 100 1.80 2.92 -5.69
C LEU A 100 2.09 1.50 -6.22
N PRO A 101 1.28 0.95 -7.14
CA PRO A 101 1.47 -0.43 -7.64
C PRO A 101 2.85 -0.69 -8.26
N SER A 102 3.54 0.35 -8.72
CA SER A 102 4.89 0.27 -9.31
C SER A 102 5.97 -0.13 -8.31
N THR A 103 5.68 -0.14 -7.01
CA THR A 103 6.60 -0.65 -5.98
C THR A 103 6.68 -2.19 -6.00
N GLY A 104 5.83 -2.86 -6.78
CA GLY A 104 5.85 -4.30 -7.02
C GLY A 104 5.81 -4.64 -8.52
N GLY A 105 6.92 -4.38 -9.22
CA GLY A 105 7.07 -4.73 -10.64
C GLY A 105 6.21 -3.89 -11.60
N VAL A 106 6.57 -3.90 -12.88
CA VAL A 106 5.82 -3.21 -13.94
C VAL A 106 4.36 -3.65 -13.90
N SER A 107 3.46 -2.70 -13.69
CA SER A 107 2.01 -2.88 -13.83
C SER A 107 1.73 -3.51 -15.19
N GLN A 108 1.47 -4.81 -15.22
CA GLN A 108 1.05 -5.50 -16.43
C GLN A 108 -0.30 -4.87 -16.82
N SER A 109 -0.34 -4.14 -17.94
CA SER A 109 -1.62 -3.70 -18.48
C SER A 109 -2.45 -4.95 -18.71
N VAL A 110 -3.58 -5.08 -18.02
CA VAL A 110 -4.53 -6.15 -18.31
C VAL A 110 -4.99 -5.92 -19.75
N PRO A 111 -4.73 -6.84 -20.70
CA PRO A 111 -5.21 -6.67 -22.06
C PRO A 111 -6.72 -6.58 -22.02
N GLU A 112 -7.29 -5.53 -22.62
CA GLU A 112 -8.75 -5.44 -22.73
C GLU A 112 -9.26 -6.71 -23.41
N PRO A 113 -10.25 -7.41 -22.82
CA PRO A 113 -10.78 -8.59 -23.46
C PRO A 113 -11.44 -8.16 -24.78
N ALA A 114 -11.14 -8.86 -25.88
CA ALA A 114 -11.67 -8.62 -27.22
C ALA A 114 -13.23 -8.66 -27.32
N SER A 115 -13.93 -8.81 -26.20
CA SER A 115 -15.38 -8.89 -26.03
C SER A 115 -16.15 -7.67 -26.52
N VAL A 116 -15.52 -6.49 -26.62
CA VAL A 116 -16.20 -5.26 -27.08
C VAL A 116 -16.59 -5.35 -28.57
N LEU A 117 -15.85 -6.11 -29.39
CA LEU A 117 -16.19 -6.32 -30.81
C LEU A 117 -17.21 -7.45 -31.02
N GLY A 118 -17.33 -8.40 -30.09
CA GLY A 118 -18.27 -9.52 -30.18
C GLY A 118 -19.73 -9.12 -30.03
N LEU A 119 -20.03 -8.06 -29.27
CA LEU A 119 -21.41 -7.63 -29.00
C LEU A 119 -22.05 -6.88 -30.18
N LEU A 120 -21.25 -6.28 -31.07
CA LEU A 120 -21.72 -5.58 -32.27
C LEU A 120 -21.96 -6.51 -33.47
N GLY A 121 -21.40 -7.73 -33.46
CA GLY A 121 -21.57 -8.69 -34.57
C GLY A 121 -22.89 -9.48 -34.54
N LEU A 122 -23.53 -9.61 -33.38
CA LEU A 122 -24.76 -10.41 -33.21
C LEU A 122 -26.03 -9.69 -33.70
N THR A 123 -26.00 -8.37 -33.88
CA THR A 123 -27.14 -7.61 -34.43
C THR A 123 -27.21 -7.69 -35.96
N ALA A 124 -26.11 -8.02 -36.65
CA ALA A 124 -26.05 -8.08 -38.12
C ALA A 124 -26.61 -9.38 -38.72
N PHE A 125 -26.62 -10.49 -37.97
CA PHE A 125 -27.11 -11.78 -38.47
C PHE A 125 -28.58 -12.07 -38.14
N GLY A 126 -29.18 -11.39 -37.16
CA GLY A 126 -30.59 -11.60 -36.77
C GLY A 126 -31.64 -10.98 -37.71
N ALA A 127 -31.25 -10.07 -38.61
CA ALA A 127 -32.19 -9.32 -39.46
C ALA A 127 -32.44 -9.93 -40.86
N LEU A 128 -31.80 -11.05 -41.22
CA LEU A 128 -31.86 -11.62 -42.58
C LEU A 128 -32.87 -12.77 -42.77
N SER A 129 -33.55 -13.23 -41.73
CA SER A 129 -34.55 -14.31 -41.85
C SER A 129 -35.97 -13.83 -41.59
N TYR A 130 -36.45 -12.85 -42.36
CA TYR A 130 -37.89 -12.63 -42.52
C TYR A 130 -38.21 -12.12 -43.92
N ARG A 131 -38.14 -12.99 -44.93
CA ARG A 131 -38.88 -12.77 -46.18
C ARG A 131 -39.12 -14.06 -46.99
N LYS A 132 -40.41 -14.30 -47.25
CA LYS A 132 -41.09 -15.13 -48.27
C LYS A 132 -41.68 -16.46 -47.81
N ARG A 133 -43.01 -16.49 -47.65
CA ARG A 133 -43.96 -16.95 -48.67
C ARG A 133 -45.27 -16.18 -48.54
#